data_AF-A0A7V3NAB6-F1
#
_entry.id   AF-A0A7V3NAB6-F1
#
_cell.length_a   1.000
_cell.length_b   1.000
_cell.length_c   1.000
_cell.angle_alpha   90.00
_cell.angle_beta   90.00
_cell.angle_gamma   90.00
#
_symmetry.space_group_name_H-M   'P 1'
#
loop_
_entity.id
_entity.type
_entity.pdbx_description
1 polymer ?
#
loop_
_entity_poly.entity_id
_entity_poly.type
_entity_poly.pdbx_seq_one_letter_code
_entity_poly.pdbx_strand_id
1 'polypeptide(L)'
;RADNPLVAFGSAVYQPQEPINCVYDTWGIPAAMIRGLFEYLYKADELVLIPHIPPHVVELEQRFPVRFGPKRFYLSTRGSGPVTGVRVNGQPWPQFDATSITLPADKTPDRAVIQILLGGAEPRPLEVAPVDHSLPPPRAVNREILRKEFPVISANELPLRIGADSNGQSRFVGEIGRVRLYSRPLKSEEVAALARRQAGPLEKDPALVADWRFDQARQDNLKHTVFPNALGEHLPARAIGEVHVAEGPEGKVLSLNGKGYLEVAHDPRLNLTQGATLEAWIRPGAVGSPGGRIVDKSAAGTANGYLLDLFPGNSLRMIVEWGSPQAPTGTPADQWVHVAGTVALDGTLALYANGKAIAQQQANLPPEIAQLEARLQKLRTFYHRMTKAGLADRYEAAHARLAIRSADVALRRLELLAQGKIPRRPEPSQTAADRSYFTAAARLTEGLANLLARYQQSTDPVKQRIGKLWE
;
A
#
# COMPACT_ATOMS: atom_id res chain seq x y z
N ARG A 1 4.23 -16.73 24.87
CA ARG A 1 3.96 -15.28 24.74
C ARG A 1 5.03 -14.74 23.80
N ALA A 2 4.66 -14.40 22.57
CA ALA A 2 5.54 -13.58 21.73
C ALA A 2 5.31 -12.14 22.18
N ASP A 3 6.36 -11.40 22.54
CA ASP A 3 6.21 -10.09 23.16
C ASP A 3 5.49 -9.14 22.20
N ASN A 4 4.36 -8.60 22.65
CA ASN A 4 3.70 -7.51 21.98
C ASN A 4 4.58 -6.26 22.13
N PRO A 5 4.70 -5.40 21.11
CA PRO A 5 5.36 -4.11 21.30
C PRO A 5 4.62 -3.33 22.39
N LEU A 6 5.37 -3.02 23.46
CA LEU A 6 4.85 -2.31 24.61
C LEU A 6 5.10 -0.81 24.46
N VAL A 7 4.07 -0.01 24.74
CA VAL A 7 4.18 1.44 24.95
C VAL A 7 4.20 1.72 26.45
N ALA A 8 4.38 3.00 26.81
CA ALA A 8 4.42 3.43 28.21
C ALA A 8 5.44 2.62 29.06
N PHE A 9 6.65 2.42 28.54
CA PHE A 9 7.73 1.70 29.24
C PHE A 9 7.35 0.28 29.71
N GLY A 10 6.50 -0.42 28.95
CA GLY A 10 6.15 -1.81 29.27
C GLY A 10 4.78 -1.99 29.92
N SER A 11 4.08 -0.91 30.28
CA SER A 11 2.79 -1.03 31.00
C SER A 11 1.57 -1.12 30.08
N ALA A 12 1.72 -0.94 28.76
CA ALA A 12 0.62 -0.99 27.81
C ALA A 12 1.07 -1.57 26.45
N VAL A 13 0.11 -2.08 25.66
CA VAL A 13 0.37 -2.59 24.31
C VAL A 13 0.11 -1.52 23.25
N TYR A 14 0.88 -1.52 22.16
CA TYR A 14 0.79 -0.53 21.08
C TYR A 14 -0.61 -0.43 20.42
N GLN A 15 -1.34 -1.55 20.33
CA GLN A 15 -2.71 -1.63 19.81
C GLN A 15 -3.54 -2.61 20.66
N PRO A 16 -4.21 -2.14 21.72
CA PRO A 16 -5.06 -3.00 22.53
C PRO A 16 -6.28 -3.45 21.72
N GLN A 17 -6.65 -4.74 21.84
CA GLN A 17 -7.84 -5.39 21.26
C GLN A 17 -7.77 -5.86 19.79
N GLU A 18 -6.62 -5.77 19.12
CA GLU A 18 -6.41 -6.38 17.80
C GLU A 18 -5.83 -7.82 17.92
N PRO A 19 -6.27 -8.81 17.13
CA PRO A 19 -5.97 -10.22 17.39
C PRO A 19 -4.50 -10.65 17.24
N ILE A 20 -3.67 -9.99 16.41
CA ILE A 20 -2.26 -10.36 16.22
C ILE A 20 -1.44 -9.14 15.77
N ASN A 21 -0.45 -8.75 16.58
CA ASN A 21 0.59 -7.76 16.23
C ASN A 21 1.85 -8.50 15.76
N CYS A 22 2.10 -8.55 14.44
CA CYS A 22 3.37 -9.04 13.91
C CYS A 22 4.22 -7.82 13.52
N VAL A 23 5.03 -7.32 14.45
CA VAL A 23 6.05 -6.30 14.17
C VAL A 23 7.40 -6.97 13.95
N TYR A 24 8.37 -6.27 13.35
CA TYR A 24 9.68 -6.85 13.04
C TYR A 24 10.38 -7.45 14.29
N ASP A 25 10.14 -6.89 15.48
CA ASP A 25 10.65 -7.38 16.78
C ASP A 25 10.10 -8.75 17.17
N THR A 26 8.89 -9.13 16.70
CA THR A 26 8.32 -10.46 16.92
C THR A 26 9.17 -11.56 16.26
N TRP A 27 9.93 -11.22 15.22
CA TRP A 27 10.97 -12.08 14.62
C TRP A 27 12.35 -11.90 15.27
N GLY A 28 12.54 -10.80 16.00
CA GLY A 28 13.68 -10.55 16.87
C GLY A 28 13.77 -11.59 17.98
N ILE A 29 12.65 -12.03 18.55
CA ILE A 29 12.63 -13.04 19.65
C ILE A 29 13.16 -14.40 19.18
N PRO A 30 12.68 -15.03 18.08
CA PRO A 30 13.31 -16.24 17.54
C PRO A 30 14.80 -16.05 17.21
N ALA A 31 15.19 -14.90 16.66
CA ALA A 31 16.59 -14.61 16.33
C ALA A 31 17.46 -14.42 17.59
N ALA A 32 16.92 -13.78 18.62
CA ALA A 32 17.54 -13.58 19.93
C ALA A 32 17.61 -14.89 20.71
N MET A 33 16.59 -15.75 20.60
CA MET A 33 16.61 -17.11 21.14
C MET A 33 17.76 -17.91 20.52
N ILE A 34 17.92 -17.89 19.19
CA ILE A 34 19.02 -18.62 18.53
C ILE A 34 20.40 -18.06 18.92
N ARG A 35 20.53 -16.73 19.03
CA ARG A 35 21.76 -16.08 19.51
C ARG A 35 21.98 -16.25 21.02
N GLY A 36 20.94 -16.54 21.79
CA GLY A 36 21.00 -16.76 23.22
C GLY A 36 21.28 -18.22 23.58
N LEU A 37 20.81 -19.17 22.77
CA LEU A 37 21.08 -20.60 22.93
C LEU A 37 22.47 -21.00 22.40
N PHE A 38 23.03 -20.20 21.51
CA PHE A 38 24.35 -20.41 20.95
C PHE A 38 25.09 -19.08 20.88
N GLU A 39 26.25 -19.02 21.51
CA GLU A 39 27.20 -17.94 21.31
C GLU A 39 28.17 -18.31 20.18
N TYR A 40 28.44 -17.34 19.31
CA TYR A 40 29.26 -17.49 18.10
C TYR A 40 30.49 -16.60 18.21
N LEU A 41 31.63 -17.20 18.51
CA LEU A 41 32.92 -16.50 18.57
C LEU A 41 33.61 -16.60 17.21
N TYR A 42 33.58 -15.49 16.47
CA TYR A 42 34.16 -15.40 15.14
C TYR A 42 35.66 -15.14 15.20
N LYS A 43 36.46 -16.00 14.57
CA LYS A 43 37.88 -15.78 14.30
C LYS A 43 38.14 -15.75 12.80
N ALA A 44 39.37 -15.42 12.40
CA ALA A 44 39.74 -15.26 11.00
C ALA A 44 39.63 -16.58 10.19
N ASP A 45 39.90 -17.71 10.85
CA ASP A 45 40.04 -19.04 10.26
C ASP A 45 39.10 -20.09 10.86
N GLU A 46 38.38 -19.76 11.93
CA GLU A 46 37.45 -20.67 12.60
C GLU A 46 36.24 -19.96 13.21
N LEU A 47 35.19 -20.75 13.45
CA LEU A 47 34.09 -20.39 14.31
C LEU A 47 34.14 -21.25 15.58
N VAL A 48 34.10 -20.63 16.75
CA VAL A 48 33.88 -21.36 18.01
C VAL A 48 32.43 -21.15 18.44
N LEU A 49 31.73 -22.27 18.62
CA LEU A 49 30.33 -22.32 19.03
C LEU A 49 30.24 -22.72 20.50
N ILE A 50 29.57 -21.91 21.32
CA ILE A 50 29.34 -22.19 22.73
C ILE A 50 27.83 -22.41 22.94
N PRO A 51 27.40 -23.64 23.25
CA PRO A 51 26.00 -23.94 23.52
C PRO A 51 25.60 -23.50 24.93
N HIS A 52 24.65 -22.58 25.01
CA HIS A 52 24.03 -22.08 26.25
C HIS A 52 22.62 -22.70 26.41
N ILE A 53 22.53 -24.03 26.29
CA ILE A 53 21.24 -24.74 26.29
C ILE A 53 20.75 -24.89 27.74
N PRO A 54 19.56 -24.34 28.09
CA PRO A 54 19.00 -24.53 29.43
C PRO A 54 18.82 -26.03 29.73
N PRO A 55 19.07 -26.50 30.97
CA PRO A 55 19.00 -27.93 31.31
C PRO A 55 17.65 -28.60 31.02
N HIS A 56 16.57 -27.82 30.97
CA HIS A 56 15.22 -28.29 30.65
C HIS A 56 14.97 -28.51 29.15
N VAL A 57 15.83 -27.99 28.27
CA VAL A 57 15.76 -28.18 26.81
C VAL A 57 16.63 -29.39 26.46
N VAL A 58 16.00 -30.57 26.44
CA VAL A 58 16.69 -31.85 26.19
C VAL A 58 16.84 -32.18 24.69
N GLU A 59 16.15 -31.45 23.82
CA GLU A 59 16.25 -31.57 22.37
C GLU A 59 15.99 -30.21 21.72
N LEU A 60 16.84 -29.84 20.75
CA LEU A 60 16.70 -28.66 19.92
C LEU A 60 17.05 -29.03 18.49
N GLU A 61 16.22 -28.63 17.52
CA GLU A 61 16.48 -28.82 16.11
C GLU A 61 16.25 -27.52 15.35
N GLN A 62 17.31 -26.98 14.74
CA GLN A 62 17.21 -25.80 13.90
C GLN A 62 16.99 -26.20 12.44
N ARG A 63 15.79 -25.89 11.92
CA ARG A 63 15.38 -26.26 10.54
C ARG A 63 15.84 -25.32 9.44
N PHE A 64 16.48 -24.21 9.81
CA PHE A 64 17.06 -23.26 8.88
C PHE A 64 18.53 -23.02 9.21
N PRO A 65 19.39 -22.72 8.22
CA PRO A 65 20.81 -22.63 8.49
C PRO A 65 21.21 -21.31 9.14
N VAL A 66 22.14 -21.36 10.10
CA VAL A 66 23.04 -20.23 10.40
C VAL A 66 24.04 -20.10 9.25
N ARG A 67 24.34 -18.86 8.83
CA ARG A 67 25.31 -18.61 7.76
C ARG A 67 26.62 -18.10 8.32
N PHE A 68 27.73 -18.72 7.91
CA PHE A 68 29.09 -18.24 8.16
C PHE A 68 29.83 -18.14 6.83
N GLY A 69 29.95 -16.90 6.32
CA GLY A 69 30.35 -16.66 4.94
C GLY A 69 29.45 -17.44 3.97
N PRO A 70 30.00 -18.30 3.08
CA PRO A 70 29.21 -19.13 2.18
C PRO A 70 28.60 -20.37 2.85
N LYS A 71 29.07 -20.74 4.05
CA LYS A 71 28.70 -22.00 4.72
C LYS A 71 27.34 -21.90 5.42
N ARG A 72 26.65 -23.05 5.50
CA ARG A 72 25.31 -23.23 6.08
C ARG A 72 25.36 -24.27 7.20
N PHE A 73 25.11 -23.85 8.43
CA PHE A 73 25.14 -24.70 9.61
C PHE A 73 23.73 -24.95 10.13
N TYR A 74 23.36 -26.23 10.25
CA TYR A 74 22.12 -26.68 10.87
C TYR A 74 22.47 -27.22 12.24
N LEU A 75 22.09 -26.49 13.28
CA LEU A 75 22.44 -26.84 14.66
C LEU A 75 21.34 -27.68 15.28
N SER A 76 21.76 -28.62 16.12
CA SER A 76 20.86 -29.39 16.96
C SER A 76 21.55 -29.80 18.24
N THR A 77 20.79 -29.96 19.32
CA THR A 77 21.28 -30.50 20.58
C THR A 77 20.41 -31.66 21.04
N ARG A 78 21.02 -32.60 21.77
CA ARG A 78 20.32 -33.70 22.43
C ARG A 78 20.94 -34.00 23.79
N GLY A 79 20.10 -34.21 24.80
CA GLY A 79 20.52 -34.41 26.18
C GLY A 79 20.65 -33.10 26.95
N SER A 80 21.30 -33.17 28.11
CA SER A 80 21.49 -32.04 29.04
C SER A 80 22.83 -32.17 29.75
N GLY A 81 23.48 -31.04 30.05
CA GLY A 81 24.79 -31.01 30.71
C GLY A 81 25.92 -30.59 29.75
N PRO A 82 27.18 -30.94 30.05
CA PRO A 82 28.32 -30.56 29.22
C PRO A 82 28.28 -31.25 27.86
N VAL A 83 28.99 -30.67 26.88
CA VAL A 83 29.20 -31.30 25.57
C VAL A 83 30.05 -32.56 25.75
N THR A 84 29.49 -33.70 25.37
CA THR A 84 30.14 -35.01 25.45
C THR A 84 30.39 -35.63 24.08
N GLY A 85 29.81 -35.06 23.01
CA GLY A 85 30.02 -35.51 21.65
C GLY A 85 29.53 -34.51 20.63
N VAL A 86 30.19 -34.47 19.48
CA VAL A 86 29.76 -33.67 18.32
C VAL A 86 29.79 -34.53 17.08
N ARG A 87 28.78 -34.39 16.22
CA ARG A 87 28.78 -34.96 14.88
C ARG A 87 28.55 -33.88 13.84
N VAL A 88 29.31 -33.95 12.75
CA VAL A 88 29.14 -33.12 11.56
C VAL A 88 28.77 -34.01 10.39
N ASN A 89 27.59 -33.79 9.80
CA ASN A 89 27.04 -34.62 8.73
C ASN A 89 27.01 -36.13 9.10
N GLY A 90 26.68 -36.40 10.36
CA GLY A 90 26.62 -37.77 10.91
C GLY A 90 27.97 -38.37 11.30
N GLN A 91 29.10 -37.74 10.98
CA GLN A 91 30.44 -38.23 11.33
C GLN A 91 30.92 -37.64 12.66
N PRO A 92 31.64 -38.41 13.51
CA PRO A 92 32.25 -37.88 14.73
C PRO A 92 33.16 -36.69 14.43
N TRP A 93 33.03 -35.63 15.23
CA TRP A 93 33.84 -34.42 15.12
C TRP A 93 34.71 -34.27 16.37
N PRO A 94 36.05 -34.26 16.25
CA PRO A 94 36.93 -34.33 17.43
C PRO A 94 37.25 -32.98 18.06
N GLN A 95 36.94 -31.86 17.40
CA GLN A 95 37.36 -30.53 17.85
C GLN A 95 36.29 -29.88 18.73
N PHE A 96 36.17 -30.36 19.96
CA PHE A 96 35.29 -29.80 20.99
C PHE A 96 35.85 -30.09 22.39
N ASP A 97 35.38 -29.33 23.38
CA ASP A 97 35.55 -29.61 24.81
C ASP A 97 34.18 -29.60 25.50
N ALA A 98 34.14 -29.70 26.83
CA ALA A 98 32.89 -29.75 27.61
C ALA A 98 31.97 -28.52 27.44
N THR A 99 32.50 -27.41 26.91
CA THR A 99 31.85 -26.10 26.84
C THR A 99 31.83 -25.50 25.43
N SER A 100 32.68 -25.95 24.51
CA SER A 100 32.86 -25.31 23.22
C SER A 100 33.05 -26.30 22.07
N ILE A 101 32.64 -25.91 20.86
CA ILE A 101 32.87 -26.65 19.62
C ILE A 101 33.65 -25.75 18.66
N THR A 102 34.79 -26.22 18.16
CA THR A 102 35.60 -25.50 17.18
C THR A 102 35.32 -26.01 15.76
N LEU A 103 35.04 -25.07 14.86
CA LEU A 103 34.71 -25.31 13.45
C LEU A 103 35.68 -24.55 12.54
N PRO A 104 36.87 -25.13 12.22
CA PRO A 104 37.81 -24.52 11.28
C PRO A 104 37.22 -24.40 9.89
N ALA A 105 37.48 -23.28 9.22
CA ALA A 105 36.86 -22.93 7.93
C ALA A 105 37.25 -23.89 6.80
N ASP A 106 38.47 -24.42 6.82
CA ASP A 106 39.01 -25.35 5.84
C ASP A 106 38.44 -26.78 6.00
N LYS A 107 38.15 -27.19 7.24
CA LYS A 107 37.63 -28.54 7.55
C LYS A 107 36.11 -28.62 7.60
N THR A 108 35.44 -27.51 7.88
CA THR A 108 33.98 -27.51 8.05
C THR A 108 33.29 -27.51 6.68
N PRO A 109 32.41 -28.48 6.39
CA PRO A 109 31.69 -28.53 5.11
C PRO A 109 30.85 -27.28 4.86
N ASP A 110 30.65 -26.95 3.58
CA ASP A 110 29.80 -25.80 3.20
C ASP A 110 28.33 -25.99 3.61
N ARG A 111 27.87 -27.23 3.72
CA ARG A 111 26.61 -27.59 4.37
C ARG A 111 26.94 -28.55 5.51
N ALA A 112 26.83 -28.08 6.74
CA ALA A 112 27.14 -28.84 7.95
C ALA A 112 25.89 -29.03 8.81
N VAL A 113 25.49 -30.28 9.01
CA VAL A 113 24.50 -30.69 10.03
C VAL A 113 25.28 -31.02 11.28
N ILE A 114 25.22 -30.11 12.25
CA ILE A 114 26.00 -30.15 13.48
C ILE A 114 25.09 -30.62 14.60
N GLN A 115 25.34 -31.84 15.08
CA GLN A 115 24.63 -32.43 16.21
C GLN A 115 25.52 -32.42 17.43
N ILE A 116 25.06 -31.73 18.48
CA ILE A 116 25.75 -31.57 19.75
C ILE A 116 25.07 -32.49 20.77
N LEU A 117 25.84 -33.44 21.31
CA LEU A 117 25.40 -34.41 22.29
C LEU A 117 25.83 -33.93 23.68
N LEU A 118 24.87 -33.79 24.58
CA LEU A 118 25.05 -33.28 25.93
C LEU A 118 24.84 -34.41 26.94
N GLY A 119 25.72 -34.51 27.94
CA GLY A 119 25.56 -35.44 29.07
C GLY A 119 25.49 -36.92 28.69
N GLY A 120 26.19 -37.34 27.63
CA GLY A 120 26.24 -38.74 27.19
C GLY A 120 25.05 -39.19 26.34
N ALA A 121 24.24 -38.26 25.82
CA ALA A 121 23.11 -38.61 24.97
C ALA A 121 23.55 -39.28 23.65
N GLU A 122 22.79 -40.30 23.22
CA GLU A 122 23.01 -40.97 21.94
C GLU A 122 22.68 -40.08 20.74
N PRO A 123 23.35 -40.24 19.58
CA PRO A 123 23.03 -39.49 18.38
C PRO A 123 21.71 -39.93 17.76
N ARG A 124 21.10 -39.02 17.00
CA ARG A 124 19.88 -39.28 16.20
C ARG A 124 20.05 -38.72 14.79
N PRO A 125 19.69 -39.45 13.72
CA PRO A 125 19.69 -38.89 12.37
C PRO A 125 18.82 -37.63 12.30
N LEU A 126 19.35 -36.57 11.72
CA LEU A 126 18.63 -35.31 11.48
C LEU A 126 18.35 -35.18 10.00
N GLU A 127 17.08 -35.16 9.64
CA GLU A 127 16.65 -34.85 8.28
C GLU A 127 16.58 -33.34 8.10
N VAL A 128 17.57 -32.77 7.42
CA VAL A 128 17.45 -31.39 6.95
C VAL A 128 16.50 -31.37 5.77
N ALA A 129 15.31 -30.80 5.97
CA ALA A 129 14.33 -30.61 4.92
C ALA A 129 15.01 -30.01 3.67
N PRO A 130 14.82 -30.60 2.48
CA PRO A 130 15.39 -30.05 1.26
C PRO A 130 14.86 -28.64 1.05
N VAL A 131 15.70 -27.76 0.51
CA VAL A 131 15.26 -26.43 0.15
C VAL A 131 14.23 -26.58 -0.96
N ASP A 132 13.02 -26.08 -0.70
CA ASP A 132 11.98 -26.07 -1.71
C ASP A 132 12.33 -25.06 -2.83
N HIS A 133 12.75 -25.62 -3.97
CA HIS A 133 13.08 -24.89 -5.19
C HIS A 133 11.88 -24.72 -6.13
N SER A 134 10.68 -25.19 -5.75
CA SER A 134 9.49 -25.07 -6.59
C SER A 134 9.00 -23.62 -6.68
N LEU A 135 8.50 -23.27 -7.86
CA LEU A 135 7.71 -22.07 -8.06
C LEU A 135 6.22 -22.44 -8.04
N PRO A 136 5.34 -21.57 -7.51
CA PRO A 136 3.92 -21.74 -7.75
C PRO A 136 3.64 -21.74 -9.26
N PRO A 137 2.60 -22.45 -9.74
CA PRO A 137 2.22 -22.41 -11.14
C PRO A 137 1.91 -20.96 -11.57
N PRO A 138 2.13 -20.58 -12.85
CA PRO A 138 1.67 -19.28 -13.33
C PRO A 138 0.16 -19.13 -13.14
N ARG A 139 -0.27 -18.04 -12.48
CA ARG A 139 -1.68 -17.67 -12.38
C ARG A 139 -1.96 -16.54 -13.37
N ALA A 140 -3.10 -16.63 -14.05
CA ALA A 140 -3.59 -15.55 -14.89
C ALA A 140 -3.99 -14.35 -14.01
N VAL A 141 -3.65 -13.15 -14.45
CA VAL A 141 -4.05 -11.92 -13.77
C VAL A 141 -5.43 -11.51 -14.31
N ASN A 142 -6.48 -11.74 -13.52
CA ASN A 142 -7.83 -11.34 -13.89
C ASN A 142 -8.00 -9.82 -13.74
N ARG A 143 -7.98 -9.10 -14.87
CA ARG A 143 -8.09 -7.63 -14.88
C ARG A 143 -9.46 -7.11 -14.45
N GLU A 144 -10.55 -7.87 -14.63
CA GLU A 144 -11.87 -7.46 -14.12
C GLU A 144 -11.90 -7.48 -12.60
N ILE A 145 -11.39 -8.56 -11.98
CA ILE A 145 -11.28 -8.64 -10.51
C ILE A 145 -10.41 -7.47 -10.02
N LEU A 146 -9.25 -7.23 -10.63
CA LEU A 146 -8.40 -6.11 -10.22
C LEU A 146 -9.10 -4.75 -10.29
N ARG A 147 -9.84 -4.45 -11.36
CA ARG A 147 -10.55 -3.17 -11.48
C ARG A 147 -11.67 -3.03 -10.44
N LYS A 148 -12.33 -4.14 -10.09
CA LYS A 148 -13.37 -4.16 -9.06
C LYS A 148 -12.81 -3.95 -7.66
N GLU A 149 -11.68 -4.57 -7.35
CA GLU A 149 -11.06 -4.49 -6.02
C GLU A 149 -10.20 -3.23 -5.83
N PHE A 150 -9.75 -2.60 -6.91
CA PHE A 150 -8.99 -1.36 -6.89
C PHE A 150 -9.68 -0.31 -7.77
N PRO A 151 -10.82 0.25 -7.36
CA PRO A 151 -11.56 1.22 -8.17
C PRO A 151 -10.75 2.49 -8.45
N VAL A 152 -11.14 3.24 -9.49
CA VAL A 152 -10.51 4.52 -9.85
C VAL A 152 -10.65 5.56 -8.71
N ILE A 153 -11.76 5.47 -7.98
CA ILE A 153 -12.05 6.24 -6.77
C ILE A 153 -12.25 5.27 -5.61
N SER A 154 -11.40 5.38 -4.59
CA SER A 154 -11.52 4.62 -3.35
C SER A 154 -12.64 5.19 -2.46
N ALA A 155 -13.39 4.33 -1.78
CA ALA A 155 -14.36 4.76 -0.77
C ALA A 155 -13.65 5.16 0.54
N ASN A 156 -14.22 6.11 1.28
CA ASN A 156 -13.74 6.51 2.60
C ASN A 156 -14.87 7.08 3.47
N GLU A 157 -14.62 7.16 4.77
CA GLU A 157 -15.57 7.65 5.77
C GLU A 157 -15.42 9.15 6.08
N LEU A 158 -14.64 9.89 5.28
CA LEU A 158 -14.44 11.33 5.51
C LEU A 158 -15.72 12.10 5.19
N PRO A 159 -16.03 13.19 5.91
CA PRO A 159 -16.97 14.19 5.44
C PRO A 159 -16.52 14.75 4.08
N LEU A 160 -17.47 15.07 3.19
CA LEU A 160 -17.16 15.83 1.98
C LEU A 160 -17.06 17.31 2.33
N ARG A 161 -16.09 18.00 1.73
CA ARG A 161 -15.85 19.43 1.91
C ARG A 161 -16.11 20.19 0.62
N ILE A 162 -16.69 21.37 0.74
CA ILE A 162 -16.74 22.38 -0.33
C ILE A 162 -15.96 23.59 0.16
N GLY A 163 -14.89 23.97 -0.55
CA GLY A 163 -14.05 25.10 -0.16
C GLY A 163 -12.83 24.78 0.73
N ALA A 164 -12.54 23.51 1.01
CA ALA A 164 -11.42 23.11 1.87
C ALA A 164 -10.98 21.67 1.69
N ASP A 165 -9.77 21.31 2.17
CA ASP A 165 -9.38 19.91 2.31
C ASP A 165 -9.95 19.25 3.57
N SER A 166 -9.73 17.94 3.71
CA SER A 166 -10.25 17.14 4.83
C SER A 166 -9.76 17.57 6.23
N ASN A 167 -8.64 18.29 6.32
CA ASN A 167 -8.14 18.87 7.58
C ASN A 167 -8.63 20.31 7.79
N GLY A 168 -9.47 20.83 6.90
CA GLY A 168 -9.87 22.23 6.92
C GLY A 168 -8.70 23.17 6.57
N GLN A 169 -7.82 22.78 5.67
CA GLN A 169 -6.79 23.65 5.09
C GLN A 169 -7.07 23.83 3.59
N SER A 170 -6.07 24.24 2.79
CA SER A 170 -6.18 24.45 1.34
C SER A 170 -7.47 25.20 0.94
N ARG A 171 -7.70 26.31 1.63
CA ARG A 171 -8.98 27.03 1.63
C ARG A 171 -9.22 27.72 0.30
N PHE A 172 -10.43 27.56 -0.23
CA PHE A 172 -10.87 28.34 -1.38
C PHE A 172 -11.12 29.79 -0.96
N VAL A 173 -10.63 30.72 -1.77
CA VAL A 173 -10.90 32.15 -1.65
C VAL A 173 -11.54 32.61 -2.95
N GLY A 174 -12.71 33.22 -2.86
CA GLY A 174 -13.53 33.61 -4.00
C GLY A 174 -14.99 33.20 -3.81
N GLU A 175 -15.70 33.03 -4.92
CA GLU A 175 -17.12 32.68 -4.90
C GLU A 175 -17.33 31.29 -5.54
N ILE A 176 -18.18 30.48 -4.92
CA ILE A 176 -18.62 29.18 -5.44
C ILE A 176 -20.13 29.31 -5.69
N GLY A 177 -20.56 29.00 -6.91
CA GLY A 177 -21.96 28.88 -7.29
C GLY A 177 -22.46 27.45 -7.13
N ARG A 178 -23.53 27.08 -7.85
CA ARG A 178 -24.12 25.73 -7.79
C ARG A 178 -23.05 24.63 -7.90
N VAL A 179 -23.13 23.63 -7.02
CA VAL A 179 -22.23 22.46 -6.99
C VAL A 179 -23.05 21.20 -7.15
N ARG A 180 -22.65 20.33 -8.09
CA ARG A 180 -23.30 19.04 -8.33
C ARG A 180 -22.32 17.88 -8.34
N LEU A 181 -22.81 16.73 -7.90
CA LEU A 181 -22.11 15.46 -7.95
C LEU A 181 -22.95 14.43 -8.67
N TYR A 182 -22.35 13.75 -9.63
CA TYR A 182 -22.94 12.59 -10.30
C TYR A 182 -22.13 11.33 -9.99
N SER A 183 -22.79 10.20 -9.75
CA SER A 183 -22.19 8.87 -9.57
C SER A 183 -21.94 8.15 -10.90
N ARG A 184 -21.71 8.91 -11.96
CA ARG A 184 -21.30 8.44 -13.29
C ARG A 184 -20.44 9.50 -13.99
N PRO A 185 -19.58 9.12 -14.94
CA PRO A 185 -18.98 10.08 -15.85
C PRO A 185 -20.05 10.68 -16.76
N LEU A 186 -20.17 12.01 -16.76
CA LEU A 186 -20.94 12.75 -17.77
C LEU A 186 -20.13 12.80 -19.07
N LYS A 187 -20.83 12.77 -20.21
CA LYS A 187 -20.25 12.98 -21.54
C LYS A 187 -19.92 14.46 -21.75
N SER A 188 -19.01 14.74 -22.68
CA SER A 188 -18.61 16.11 -23.01
C SER A 188 -19.80 17.01 -23.39
N GLU A 189 -20.80 16.48 -24.08
CA GLU A 189 -22.01 17.21 -24.47
C GLU A 189 -22.90 17.53 -23.26
N GLU A 190 -22.97 16.61 -22.30
CA GLU A 190 -23.71 16.79 -21.04
C GLU A 190 -23.03 17.87 -20.17
N VAL A 191 -21.70 17.83 -20.06
CA VAL A 191 -20.92 18.87 -19.37
C VAL A 191 -21.08 20.24 -20.07
N ALA A 192 -21.11 20.26 -21.40
CA ALA A 192 -21.37 21.48 -22.17
C ALA A 192 -22.79 22.03 -21.93
N ALA A 193 -23.79 21.15 -21.78
CA ALA A 193 -25.15 21.56 -21.43
C ALA A 193 -25.21 22.18 -20.03
N LEU A 194 -24.51 21.62 -19.04
CA LEU A 194 -24.39 22.21 -17.70
C LEU A 194 -23.74 23.61 -17.74
N ALA A 195 -22.66 23.77 -18.51
CA ALA A 195 -21.98 25.06 -18.69
C ALA A 195 -22.84 26.11 -19.40
N ARG A 196 -23.76 25.70 -20.27
CA ARG A 196 -24.76 26.58 -20.91
C ARG A 196 -26.02 26.79 -20.07
N ARG A 197 -26.07 26.20 -18.87
CA ARG A 197 -27.24 26.21 -17.96
C ARG A 197 -28.49 25.57 -18.58
N GLN A 198 -28.28 24.62 -19.47
CA GLN A 198 -29.32 23.84 -20.16
C GLN A 198 -29.33 22.40 -19.64
N ALA A 199 -29.32 22.24 -18.31
CA ALA A 199 -29.19 20.93 -17.67
C ALA A 199 -30.30 19.95 -18.09
N GLY A 200 -31.54 20.44 -18.25
CA GLY A 200 -32.64 19.67 -18.82
C GLY A 200 -32.81 18.30 -18.13
N PRO A 201 -32.69 17.18 -18.88
CA PRO A 201 -32.79 15.84 -18.31
C PRO A 201 -31.77 15.52 -17.20
N LEU A 202 -30.61 16.19 -17.17
CA LEU A 202 -29.56 15.95 -16.19
C LEU A 202 -30.00 16.30 -14.76
N GLU A 203 -30.98 17.19 -14.58
CA GLU A 203 -31.54 17.49 -13.25
C GLU A 203 -32.37 16.34 -12.65
N LYS A 204 -32.78 15.38 -13.49
CA LYS A 204 -33.53 14.19 -13.10
C LYS A 204 -32.74 12.91 -13.29
N ASP A 205 -31.43 13.03 -13.54
CA ASP A 205 -30.57 11.88 -13.71
C ASP A 205 -30.53 11.07 -12.40
N PRO A 206 -30.81 9.75 -12.41
CA PRO A 206 -30.73 8.94 -11.20
C PRO A 206 -29.31 8.87 -10.61
N ALA A 207 -28.28 9.18 -11.40
CA ALA A 207 -26.90 9.29 -10.94
C ALA A 207 -26.58 10.67 -10.32
N LEU A 208 -27.47 11.67 -10.41
CA LEU A 208 -27.28 12.92 -9.66
C LEU A 208 -27.45 12.63 -8.18
N VAL A 209 -26.38 12.71 -7.40
CA VAL A 209 -26.37 12.36 -5.97
C VAL A 209 -26.42 13.57 -5.05
N ALA A 210 -25.96 14.72 -5.53
CA ALA A 210 -26.05 15.98 -4.79
C ALA A 210 -26.19 17.17 -5.74
N ASP A 211 -27.05 18.12 -5.36
CA ASP A 211 -27.24 19.41 -6.03
C ASP A 211 -27.39 20.50 -4.95
N TRP A 212 -26.29 21.19 -4.63
CA TRP A 212 -26.29 22.27 -3.65
C TRP A 212 -26.44 23.62 -4.34
N ARG A 213 -27.50 24.32 -3.93
CA ARG A 213 -27.80 25.71 -4.31
C ARG A 213 -27.79 26.57 -3.05
N PHE A 214 -27.29 27.79 -3.15
CA PHE A 214 -27.05 28.63 -1.97
C PHE A 214 -28.16 29.64 -1.67
N ASP A 215 -29.23 29.60 -2.46
CA ASP A 215 -30.47 30.38 -2.29
C ASP A 215 -31.42 29.77 -1.24
N GLN A 216 -31.18 28.52 -0.85
CA GLN A 216 -31.98 27.78 0.13
C GLN A 216 -31.33 27.69 1.52
N ALA A 217 -30.38 28.58 1.82
CA ALA A 217 -29.71 28.63 3.11
C ALA A 217 -30.75 28.78 4.25
N ARG A 218 -30.67 27.90 5.25
CA ARG A 218 -31.54 27.92 6.44
C ARG A 218 -30.73 27.65 7.71
N GLN A 219 -31.32 27.90 8.87
CA GLN A 219 -30.72 27.48 10.14
C GLN A 219 -31.26 26.11 10.53
N ASP A 220 -30.39 25.21 10.99
CA ASP A 220 -30.79 23.95 11.63
C ASP A 220 -31.25 24.19 13.09
N ASN A 221 -31.71 23.12 13.75
CA ASN A 221 -32.14 23.17 15.16
C ASN A 221 -31.03 23.57 16.14
N LEU A 222 -29.77 23.50 15.71
CA LEU A 222 -28.58 23.88 16.47
C LEU A 222 -28.06 25.28 16.06
N LYS A 223 -28.83 26.02 15.25
CA LYS A 223 -28.52 27.35 14.71
C LYS A 223 -27.30 27.38 13.78
N HIS A 224 -26.88 26.25 13.22
CA HIS A 224 -25.89 26.26 12.15
C HIS A 224 -26.55 26.67 10.83
N THR A 225 -25.84 27.46 10.02
CA THR A 225 -26.24 27.67 8.62
C THR A 225 -26.05 26.38 7.85
N VAL A 226 -27.13 25.90 7.25
CA VAL A 226 -27.16 24.70 6.43
C VAL A 226 -27.73 25.01 5.05
N PHE A 227 -27.16 24.35 4.05
CA PHE A 227 -27.55 24.41 2.66
C PHE A 227 -28.11 23.03 2.26
N PRO A 228 -29.44 22.92 2.06
CA PRO A 228 -30.08 21.66 1.69
C PRO A 228 -29.54 21.11 0.36
N ASN A 229 -29.59 19.79 0.22
CA ASN A 229 -29.47 19.15 -1.08
C ASN A 229 -30.82 19.27 -1.82
N ALA A 230 -30.83 19.76 -3.05
CA ALA A 230 -32.07 19.94 -3.81
C ALA A 230 -32.80 18.62 -4.12
N LEU A 231 -32.13 17.47 -3.92
CA LEU A 231 -32.68 16.13 -4.15
C LEU A 231 -33.44 15.54 -2.95
N GLY A 232 -33.43 16.23 -1.80
CA GLY A 232 -34.18 15.82 -0.59
C GLY A 232 -33.39 16.04 0.70
N GLU A 233 -33.88 15.48 1.81
CA GLU A 233 -33.35 15.74 3.15
C GLU A 233 -32.01 15.05 3.48
N HIS A 234 -31.38 14.38 2.51
CA HIS A 234 -30.07 13.75 2.67
C HIS A 234 -28.95 14.66 2.18
N LEU A 235 -27.74 14.49 2.73
CA LEU A 235 -26.55 15.27 2.34
C LEU A 235 -26.68 16.80 2.48
N PRO A 236 -27.27 17.37 3.55
CA PRO A 236 -27.20 18.80 3.77
C PRO A 236 -25.74 19.24 3.98
N ALA A 237 -25.35 20.36 3.40
CA ALA A 237 -24.03 20.96 3.60
C ALA A 237 -24.09 21.99 4.73
N ARG A 238 -23.32 21.78 5.78
CA ARG A 238 -23.24 22.66 6.96
C ARG A 238 -22.08 23.63 6.84
N ALA A 239 -22.31 24.89 7.18
CA ALA A 239 -21.25 25.88 7.31
C ALA A 239 -20.32 25.58 8.49
N ILE A 240 -19.01 25.63 8.26
CA ILE A 240 -17.97 25.59 9.29
C ILE A 240 -17.15 26.88 9.17
N GLY A 241 -17.07 27.65 10.26
CA GLY A 241 -16.42 28.97 10.26
C GLY A 241 -17.27 30.06 9.60
N GLU A 242 -16.61 31.13 9.14
CA GLU A 242 -17.28 32.27 8.51
C GLU A 242 -17.59 31.98 7.03
N VAL A 243 -18.88 31.87 6.68
CA VAL A 243 -19.35 31.77 5.30
C VAL A 243 -20.41 32.83 5.02
N HIS A 244 -20.38 33.41 3.83
CA HIS A 244 -21.32 34.44 3.43
C HIS A 244 -22.05 34.03 2.16
N VAL A 245 -23.34 34.34 2.10
CA VAL A 245 -24.14 34.21 0.89
C VAL A 245 -24.21 35.56 0.20
N ALA A 246 -23.78 35.63 -1.05
CA ALA A 246 -23.75 36.84 -1.87
C ALA A 246 -24.64 36.68 -3.10
N GLU A 247 -24.93 37.79 -3.79
CA GLU A 247 -25.54 37.75 -5.12
C GLU A 247 -24.48 37.42 -6.16
N GLY A 248 -24.76 36.45 -7.02
CA GLY A 248 -23.96 36.12 -8.19
C GLY A 248 -24.77 36.25 -9.48
N PRO A 249 -24.14 35.98 -10.65
CA PRO A 249 -24.77 36.17 -11.95
C PRO A 249 -26.06 35.38 -12.20
N GLU A 250 -26.31 34.33 -11.41
CA GLU A 250 -27.47 33.44 -11.54
C GLU A 250 -28.16 33.13 -10.22
N GLY A 251 -28.09 34.08 -9.28
CA GLY A 251 -28.67 33.94 -7.95
C GLY A 251 -27.59 33.78 -6.89
N LYS A 252 -28.00 33.22 -5.74
CA LYS A 252 -27.16 33.22 -4.55
C LYS A 252 -25.93 32.32 -4.72
N VAL A 253 -24.78 32.85 -4.31
CA VAL A 253 -23.48 32.18 -4.33
C VAL A 253 -22.88 32.14 -2.93
N LEU A 254 -21.98 31.18 -2.69
CA LEU A 254 -21.20 31.07 -1.47
C LEU A 254 -19.91 31.88 -1.65
N SER A 255 -19.76 32.96 -0.88
CA SER A 255 -18.53 33.76 -0.82
C SER A 255 -17.65 33.27 0.33
N LEU A 256 -16.42 32.87 -0.01
CA LEU A 256 -15.43 32.34 0.91
C LEU A 256 -14.20 33.24 0.94
N ASN A 257 -13.81 33.67 2.14
CA ASN A 257 -12.64 34.52 2.39
C ASN A 257 -11.46 33.74 3.01
N GLY A 258 -11.52 32.41 2.98
CA GLY A 258 -10.54 31.52 3.59
C GLY A 258 -10.77 31.17 5.07
N LYS A 259 -11.77 31.78 5.73
CA LYS A 259 -12.09 31.51 7.15
C LYS A 259 -13.21 30.50 7.37
N GLY A 260 -13.88 30.06 6.31
CA GLY A 260 -14.96 29.10 6.38
C GLY A 260 -15.09 28.28 5.12
N TYR A 261 -15.97 27.28 5.18
CA TYR A 261 -16.19 26.26 4.17
C TYR A 261 -17.45 25.46 4.50
N LEU A 262 -17.89 24.58 3.61
CA LEU A 262 -19.01 23.67 3.90
C LEU A 262 -18.54 22.24 4.18
N GLU A 263 -19.27 21.56 5.05
CA GLU A 263 -19.12 20.16 5.43
C GLU A 263 -20.40 19.40 5.15
N VAL A 264 -20.29 18.29 4.42
CA VAL A 264 -21.37 17.32 4.26
C VAL A 264 -20.93 16.06 5.01
N ALA A 265 -21.75 15.61 5.96
CA ALA A 265 -21.48 14.40 6.72
C ALA A 265 -21.24 13.20 5.79
N HIS A 266 -20.44 12.23 6.25
CA HIS A 266 -20.26 11.00 5.49
C HIS A 266 -21.61 10.30 5.27
N ASP A 267 -21.82 9.80 4.05
CA ASP A 267 -22.96 8.98 3.66
C ASP A 267 -22.49 8.05 2.52
N PRO A 268 -22.96 6.79 2.46
CA PRO A 268 -22.62 5.86 1.39
C PRO A 268 -22.90 6.36 -0.03
N ARG A 269 -23.86 7.28 -0.23
CA ARG A 269 -24.13 7.91 -1.54
C ARG A 269 -22.95 8.71 -2.09
N LEU A 270 -22.03 9.13 -1.23
CA LEU A 270 -20.79 9.83 -1.62
C LEU A 270 -19.64 8.86 -1.95
N ASN A 271 -19.84 7.54 -1.88
CA ASN A 271 -18.85 6.56 -2.28
C ASN A 271 -18.90 6.33 -3.80
N LEU A 272 -18.36 7.28 -4.57
CA LEU A 272 -18.43 7.34 -6.04
C LEU A 272 -17.51 6.33 -6.75
N THR A 273 -17.50 5.08 -6.31
CA THR A 273 -16.60 4.02 -6.80
C THR A 273 -16.90 3.55 -8.23
N GLN A 274 -18.08 3.87 -8.77
CA GLN A 274 -18.53 3.45 -10.10
C GLN A 274 -18.29 4.51 -11.20
N GLY A 275 -17.40 5.47 -10.93
CA GLY A 275 -17.19 6.66 -11.74
C GLY A 275 -17.97 7.86 -11.21
N ALA A 276 -17.57 9.05 -11.63
CA ALA A 276 -18.04 10.29 -11.05
C ALA A 276 -18.01 11.47 -12.01
N THR A 277 -18.80 12.50 -11.70
CA THR A 277 -18.60 13.85 -12.20
C THR A 277 -18.72 14.84 -11.04
N LEU A 278 -17.70 15.67 -10.87
CA LEU A 278 -17.67 16.78 -9.92
C LEU A 278 -17.88 18.07 -10.72
N GLU A 279 -18.95 18.83 -10.47
CA GLU A 279 -19.28 20.07 -11.20
C GLU A 279 -19.46 21.23 -10.23
N ALA A 280 -18.95 22.40 -10.62
CA ALA A 280 -19.20 23.65 -9.92
C ALA A 280 -19.10 24.85 -10.85
N TRP A 281 -19.87 25.90 -10.54
CA TRP A 281 -19.51 27.26 -10.97
C TRP A 281 -18.59 27.89 -9.95
N ILE A 282 -17.51 28.52 -10.39
CA ILE A 282 -16.58 29.21 -9.48
C ILE A 282 -16.18 30.58 -10.06
N ARG A 283 -15.85 31.49 -9.16
CA ARG A 283 -15.09 32.72 -9.43
C ARG A 283 -13.95 32.77 -8.42
N PRO A 284 -12.81 32.12 -8.72
CA PRO A 284 -11.70 32.05 -7.77
C PRO A 284 -10.99 33.38 -7.68
N GLY A 285 -10.50 33.74 -6.49
CA GLY A 285 -9.48 34.79 -6.37
C GLY A 285 -8.12 34.31 -6.90
N ALA A 286 -7.07 35.07 -6.63
CA ALA A 286 -5.70 34.62 -6.86
C ALA A 286 -5.35 33.49 -5.87
N VAL A 287 -5.19 32.26 -6.37
CA VAL A 287 -4.89 31.10 -5.53
C VAL A 287 -3.38 30.98 -5.31
N GLY A 288 -2.95 30.86 -4.05
CA GLY A 288 -1.56 30.62 -3.66
C GLY A 288 -1.28 29.17 -3.27
N SER A 289 -0.17 28.93 -2.56
CA SER A 289 0.09 27.67 -1.86
C SER A 289 -0.72 27.64 -0.55
N PRO A 290 -1.32 26.50 -0.14
CA PRO A 290 -1.23 25.14 -0.72
C PRO A 290 -2.31 24.80 -1.77
N GLY A 291 -2.98 25.81 -2.35
CA GLY A 291 -4.08 25.66 -3.31
C GLY A 291 -5.45 25.95 -2.71
N GLY A 292 -6.50 25.86 -3.52
CA GLY A 292 -7.89 26.08 -3.12
C GLY A 292 -8.81 24.94 -3.53
N ARG A 293 -9.37 24.20 -2.56
CA ARG A 293 -10.28 23.08 -2.83
C ARG A 293 -11.67 23.57 -3.24
N ILE A 294 -12.20 23.02 -4.32
CA ILE A 294 -13.59 23.27 -4.74
C ILE A 294 -14.48 22.23 -4.08
N VAL A 295 -14.18 20.95 -4.31
CA VAL A 295 -14.81 19.79 -3.65
C VAL A 295 -13.70 18.82 -3.23
N ASP A 296 -13.75 18.31 -2.00
CA ASP A 296 -12.76 17.37 -1.48
C ASP A 296 -13.42 16.29 -0.62
N LYS A 297 -13.14 15.02 -0.93
CA LYS A 297 -13.42 13.87 -0.08
C LYS A 297 -12.22 12.91 -0.13
N SER A 298 -11.03 13.44 0.11
CA SER A 298 -9.75 12.72 0.17
C SER A 298 -9.00 13.12 1.44
N ALA A 299 -8.28 12.18 2.06
CA ALA A 299 -7.40 12.50 3.18
C ALA A 299 -6.26 13.40 2.67
N ALA A 300 -6.03 14.53 3.34
CA ALA A 300 -5.02 15.49 2.94
C ALA A 300 -3.63 14.84 2.82
N GLY A 301 -2.92 15.15 1.74
CA GLY A 301 -1.63 14.53 1.42
C GLY A 301 -1.71 13.13 0.79
N THR A 302 -2.92 12.64 0.50
CA THR A 302 -3.14 11.34 -0.14
C THR A 302 -4.09 11.47 -1.35
N ALA A 303 -4.31 10.35 -2.05
CA ALA A 303 -5.27 10.23 -3.16
C ALA A 303 -6.40 9.21 -2.86
N ASN A 304 -6.72 8.98 -1.58
CA ASN A 304 -7.64 7.92 -1.13
C ASN A 304 -9.14 8.30 -1.24
N GLY A 305 -9.52 8.88 -2.37
CA GLY A 305 -10.88 9.39 -2.61
C GLY A 305 -10.95 10.18 -3.90
N TYR A 306 -11.61 11.33 -3.84
CA TYR A 306 -11.70 12.25 -4.97
C TYR A 306 -11.63 13.70 -4.50
N LEU A 307 -11.05 14.57 -5.32
CA LEU A 307 -11.12 16.02 -5.16
C LEU A 307 -11.03 16.74 -6.50
N LEU A 308 -11.60 17.94 -6.55
CA LEU A 308 -11.43 18.94 -7.61
C LEU A 308 -10.94 20.24 -6.95
N ASP A 309 -9.81 20.76 -7.42
CA ASP A 309 -9.15 21.91 -6.81
C ASP A 309 -8.42 22.81 -7.81
N LEU A 310 -7.88 23.90 -7.27
CA LEU A 310 -7.01 24.82 -7.98
C LEU A 310 -5.59 24.73 -7.38
N PHE A 311 -4.65 24.14 -8.13
CA PHE A 311 -3.23 24.08 -7.77
C PHE A 311 -2.34 23.55 -8.92
N PRO A 312 -1.10 24.06 -9.07
CA PRO A 312 -0.57 25.32 -8.55
C PRO A 312 -1.29 26.55 -9.13
N GLY A 313 -1.39 27.58 -8.30
CA GLY A 313 -2.14 28.78 -8.67
C GLY A 313 -3.59 28.45 -8.97
N ASN A 314 -4.14 29.11 -9.97
CA ASN A 314 -5.49 28.85 -10.44
C ASN A 314 -5.58 27.64 -11.41
N SER A 315 -4.57 26.77 -11.52
CA SER A 315 -4.65 25.59 -12.41
C SER A 315 -5.71 24.60 -11.92
N LEU A 316 -6.69 24.27 -12.75
CA LEU A 316 -7.68 23.24 -12.39
C LEU A 316 -7.00 21.88 -12.30
N ARG A 317 -7.26 21.14 -11.23
CA ARG A 317 -6.73 19.80 -11.01
C ARG A 317 -7.78 18.91 -10.36
N MET A 318 -7.78 17.65 -10.75
CA MET A 318 -8.52 16.59 -10.07
C MET A 318 -7.52 15.58 -9.54
N ILE A 319 -7.80 14.99 -8.38
CA ILE A 319 -7.01 13.87 -7.86
C ILE A 319 -7.96 12.74 -7.49
N VAL A 320 -7.65 11.56 -7.99
CA VAL A 320 -8.27 10.27 -7.64
C VAL A 320 -7.18 9.22 -7.45
N GLU A 321 -7.53 8.01 -7.00
CA GLU A 321 -6.56 6.96 -6.67
C GLU A 321 -5.61 6.63 -7.83
N TRP A 322 -6.12 6.61 -9.06
CA TRP A 322 -5.34 6.20 -10.24
C TRP A 322 -4.61 7.35 -10.94
N GLY A 323 -4.91 8.62 -10.65
CA GLY A 323 -4.35 9.73 -11.41
C GLY A 323 -4.74 11.12 -10.95
N SER A 324 -4.04 12.12 -11.48
CA SER A 324 -4.18 13.52 -11.09
C SER A 324 -4.07 14.48 -12.28
N PRO A 325 -5.04 14.50 -13.22
CA PRO A 325 -4.97 15.39 -14.37
C PRO A 325 -4.99 16.85 -13.91
N GLN A 326 -4.29 17.69 -14.65
CA GLN A 326 -4.20 19.12 -14.39
C GLN A 326 -4.31 19.89 -15.71
N ALA A 327 -4.96 21.04 -15.67
CA ALA A 327 -5.00 22.01 -16.74
C ALA A 327 -4.48 23.37 -16.21
N PRO A 328 -3.37 23.90 -16.77
CA PRO A 328 -2.78 25.16 -16.29
C PRO A 328 -3.58 26.42 -16.68
N THR A 329 -4.54 26.28 -17.59
CA THR A 329 -5.37 27.38 -18.10
C THR A 329 -6.86 27.00 -18.05
N GLY A 330 -7.73 28.00 -18.16
CA GLY A 330 -9.19 27.81 -18.20
C GLY A 330 -9.93 28.33 -16.97
N THR A 331 -9.22 28.68 -15.90
CA THR A 331 -9.78 29.11 -14.60
C THR A 331 -9.18 30.45 -14.15
N PRO A 332 -9.34 31.55 -14.93
CA PRO A 332 -8.78 32.84 -14.57
C PRO A 332 -9.31 33.38 -13.23
N ALA A 333 -8.48 34.13 -12.51
CA ALA A 333 -8.87 34.81 -11.29
C ALA A 333 -9.97 35.86 -11.57
N ASP A 334 -10.85 36.05 -10.59
CA ASP A 334 -11.91 37.05 -10.55
C ASP A 334 -12.91 36.99 -11.72
N GLN A 335 -12.98 35.85 -12.41
CA GLN A 335 -13.92 35.58 -13.49
C GLN A 335 -14.73 34.31 -13.22
N TRP A 336 -16.02 34.36 -13.57
CA TRP A 336 -16.88 33.19 -13.48
C TRP A 336 -16.53 32.16 -14.55
N VAL A 337 -16.37 30.92 -14.09
CA VAL A 337 -16.10 29.76 -14.94
C VAL A 337 -16.88 28.56 -14.42
N HIS A 338 -17.49 27.82 -15.34
CA HIS A 338 -18.02 26.49 -15.05
C HIS A 338 -16.86 25.49 -15.13
N VAL A 339 -16.63 24.72 -14.06
CA VAL A 339 -15.61 23.67 -14.03
C VAL A 339 -16.24 22.31 -13.79
N ALA A 340 -15.66 21.28 -14.40
CA ALA A 340 -16.00 19.91 -14.09
C ALA A 340 -14.81 18.96 -14.18
N GLY A 341 -14.82 17.91 -13.37
CA GLY A 341 -13.94 16.75 -13.49
C GLY A 341 -14.76 15.48 -13.67
N THR A 342 -14.49 14.69 -14.72
CA THR A 342 -15.16 13.41 -14.98
C THR A 342 -14.20 12.25 -14.78
N VAL A 343 -14.70 11.16 -14.20
CA VAL A 343 -13.94 9.96 -13.84
C VAL A 343 -14.69 8.75 -14.38
N ALA A 344 -14.15 8.12 -15.41
CA ALA A 344 -14.71 6.91 -16.01
C ALA A 344 -14.10 5.63 -15.40
N LEU A 345 -14.87 4.54 -15.45
CA LEU A 345 -14.47 3.22 -14.94
C LEU A 345 -13.27 2.60 -15.66
N ASP A 346 -13.04 2.99 -16.92
CA ASP A 346 -11.88 2.55 -17.69
C ASP A 346 -10.59 3.29 -17.31
N GLY A 347 -10.66 4.28 -16.42
CA GLY A 347 -9.56 5.14 -16.02
C GLY A 347 -9.45 6.43 -16.83
N THR A 348 -10.38 6.74 -17.73
CA THR A 348 -10.41 8.04 -18.41
C THR A 348 -10.78 9.14 -17.42
N LEU A 349 -9.85 10.08 -17.23
CA LEU A 349 -10.03 11.27 -16.40
C LEU A 349 -10.04 12.49 -17.30
N ALA A 350 -11.03 13.38 -17.17
CA ALA A 350 -11.07 14.62 -17.95
C ALA A 350 -11.45 15.83 -17.10
N LEU A 351 -10.89 16.98 -17.45
CA LEU A 351 -11.18 18.28 -16.85
C LEU A 351 -11.82 19.18 -17.91
N TYR A 352 -12.79 19.97 -17.47
CA TYR A 352 -13.55 20.86 -18.32
C TYR A 352 -13.59 22.28 -17.73
N ALA A 353 -13.48 23.28 -18.61
CA ALA A 353 -13.81 24.67 -18.30
C ALA A 353 -14.80 25.21 -19.34
N ASN A 354 -15.86 25.87 -18.88
CA ASN A 354 -16.95 26.40 -19.70
C ASN A 354 -17.49 25.39 -20.72
N GLY A 355 -17.62 24.13 -20.28
CA GLY A 355 -18.18 23.04 -21.09
C GLY A 355 -17.23 22.41 -22.11
N LYS A 356 -15.97 22.87 -22.19
CA LYS A 356 -14.95 22.34 -23.10
C LYS A 356 -13.92 21.54 -22.32
N ALA A 357 -13.52 20.38 -22.84
CA ALA A 357 -12.42 19.61 -22.28
C ALA A 357 -11.11 20.41 -22.41
N ILE A 358 -10.38 20.56 -21.31
CA ILE A 358 -9.11 21.29 -21.23
C ILE A 358 -7.93 20.41 -20.83
N ALA A 359 -8.19 19.24 -20.25
CA ALA A 359 -7.21 18.20 -20.04
C ALA A 359 -7.88 16.82 -20.03
N GLN A 360 -7.13 15.81 -20.45
CA GLN A 360 -7.53 14.41 -20.38
C GLN A 360 -6.32 13.54 -20.05
N GLN A 361 -6.52 12.55 -19.18
CA GLN A 361 -5.50 11.58 -18.81
C GLN A 361 -6.11 10.18 -18.82
N GLN A 362 -5.44 9.23 -19.48
CA GLN A 362 -5.72 7.81 -19.29
C GLN A 362 -4.98 7.34 -18.04
N ALA A 363 -5.70 7.22 -16.93
CA ALA A 363 -5.19 6.62 -15.72
C ALA A 363 -5.26 5.09 -15.80
N ASN A 364 -4.36 4.42 -15.10
CA ASN A 364 -4.28 2.96 -15.02
C ASN A 364 -4.28 2.53 -13.56
N LEU A 365 -4.45 1.22 -13.33
CA LEU A 365 -4.21 0.61 -12.03
C LEU A 365 -2.87 1.09 -11.42
N PRO A 366 -2.76 1.13 -10.08
CA PRO A 366 -1.51 1.47 -9.40
C PRO A 366 -0.30 0.70 -9.98
N PRO A 367 0.88 1.33 -10.11
CA PRO A 367 2.05 0.71 -10.77
C PRO A 367 2.44 -0.67 -10.22
N GLU A 368 2.24 -0.89 -8.92
CA GLU A 368 2.44 -2.18 -8.26
C GLU A 368 1.59 -3.32 -8.84
N ILE A 369 0.41 -3.00 -9.36
CA ILE A 369 -0.54 -3.93 -9.96
C ILE A 369 -0.38 -3.92 -11.49
N ALA A 370 -0.33 -2.74 -12.12
CA ALA A 370 -0.26 -2.59 -13.57
C ALA A 370 0.98 -3.28 -14.18
N GLN A 371 2.10 -3.33 -13.44
CA GLN A 371 3.34 -3.97 -13.89
C GLN A 371 3.51 -5.41 -13.40
N LEU A 372 2.53 -5.97 -12.69
CA LEU A 372 2.64 -7.26 -12.01
C LEU A 372 2.98 -8.40 -12.97
N GLU A 373 2.28 -8.50 -14.10
CA GLU A 373 2.49 -9.54 -15.11
C GLU A 373 3.93 -9.51 -15.63
N ALA A 374 4.42 -8.34 -16.04
CA ALA A 374 5.77 -8.16 -16.55
C ALA A 374 6.84 -8.50 -15.49
N ARG A 375 6.63 -8.08 -14.24
CA ARG A 375 7.52 -8.40 -13.12
C ARG A 375 7.59 -9.89 -12.83
N LEU A 376 6.43 -10.56 -12.78
CA LEU A 376 6.34 -12.01 -12.58
C LEU A 376 7.04 -12.77 -13.71
N GLN A 377 6.83 -12.37 -14.97
CA GLN A 377 7.48 -13.00 -16.12
C GLN A 377 9.00 -12.85 -16.05
N LYS A 378 9.50 -11.66 -15.71
CA LYS A 378 10.94 -11.42 -15.55
C LYS A 378 11.54 -12.27 -14.43
N LEU A 379 10.90 -12.31 -13.26
CA LEU A 379 11.36 -13.11 -12.12
C LEU A 379 11.38 -14.60 -12.42
N ARG A 380 10.34 -15.14 -13.08
CA ARG A 380 10.27 -16.55 -13.46
C ARG A 380 11.38 -16.91 -14.44
N THR A 381 11.57 -16.11 -15.49
CA THR A 381 12.65 -16.29 -16.47
C THR A 381 14.02 -16.28 -15.78
N PHE A 382 14.28 -15.30 -14.93
CA PHE A 382 15.51 -15.21 -14.14
C PHE A 382 15.71 -16.46 -13.26
N TYR A 383 14.67 -16.90 -12.56
CA TYR A 383 14.74 -18.08 -11.70
C TYR A 383 15.07 -19.36 -12.48
N HIS A 384 14.45 -19.56 -13.64
CA HIS A 384 14.75 -20.70 -14.50
C HIS A 384 16.19 -20.68 -15.00
N ARG A 385 16.71 -19.50 -15.39
CA ARG A 385 18.11 -19.33 -15.80
C ARG A 385 19.08 -19.62 -14.65
N MET A 386 18.80 -19.14 -13.44
CA MET A 386 19.58 -19.45 -12.23
C MET A 386 19.60 -20.95 -11.95
N THR A 387 18.46 -21.61 -12.07
CA THR A 387 18.34 -23.06 -11.83
C THR A 387 19.15 -23.85 -12.87
N LYS A 388 19.03 -23.53 -14.16
CA LYS A 388 19.82 -24.14 -15.23
C LYS A 388 21.32 -23.92 -15.05
N ALA A 389 21.73 -22.82 -14.42
CA ALA A 389 23.11 -22.51 -14.11
C ALA A 389 23.66 -23.21 -12.84
N GLY A 390 22.85 -24.01 -12.14
CA GLY A 390 23.23 -24.65 -10.87
C GLY A 390 23.22 -23.70 -9.66
N LEU A 391 22.53 -22.56 -9.77
CA LEU A 391 22.53 -21.48 -8.76
C LEU A 391 21.20 -21.38 -7.99
N ALA A 392 20.36 -22.41 -8.01
CA ALA A 392 19.03 -22.41 -7.38
C ALA A 392 19.06 -22.18 -5.85
N ASP A 393 20.17 -22.53 -5.21
CA ASP A 393 20.43 -22.36 -3.78
C ASP A 393 20.83 -20.94 -3.39
N ARG A 394 21.23 -20.11 -4.34
CA ARG A 394 21.77 -18.78 -4.05
C ARG A 394 20.70 -17.83 -3.51
N TYR A 395 21.16 -16.76 -2.87
CA TYR A 395 20.29 -15.73 -2.30
C TYR A 395 19.36 -15.12 -3.36
N GLU A 396 19.88 -14.82 -4.54
CA GLU A 396 19.16 -14.15 -5.62
C GLU A 396 18.02 -15.04 -6.15
N ALA A 397 18.28 -16.34 -6.28
CA ALA A 397 17.27 -17.33 -6.65
C ALA A 397 16.19 -17.46 -5.56
N ALA A 398 16.59 -17.54 -4.29
CA ALA A 398 15.66 -17.58 -3.15
C ALA A 398 14.79 -16.31 -3.06
N HIS A 399 15.38 -15.14 -3.30
CA HIS A 399 14.68 -13.86 -3.32
C HIS A 399 13.66 -13.84 -4.47
N ALA A 400 14.05 -14.27 -5.68
CA ALA A 400 13.13 -14.36 -6.81
C ALA A 400 11.94 -15.28 -6.49
N ARG A 401 12.17 -16.45 -5.87
CA ARG A 401 11.09 -17.32 -5.39
C ARG A 401 10.17 -16.61 -4.39
N LEU A 402 10.73 -15.89 -3.43
CA LEU A 402 9.97 -15.15 -2.42
C LEU A 402 9.08 -14.09 -3.07
N ALA A 403 9.61 -13.30 -4.00
CA ALA A 403 8.85 -12.29 -4.74
C ALA A 403 7.71 -12.92 -5.54
N ILE A 404 7.97 -14.03 -6.25
CA ILE A 404 6.96 -14.77 -7.01
C ILE A 404 5.87 -15.31 -6.09
N ARG A 405 6.23 -15.92 -4.94
CA ARG A 405 5.26 -16.44 -3.96
C ARG A 405 4.42 -15.32 -3.33
N SER A 406 5.03 -14.18 -3.03
CA SER A 406 4.31 -13.02 -2.49
C SER A 406 3.23 -12.52 -3.46
N ALA A 407 3.57 -12.41 -4.75
CA ALA A 407 2.61 -12.05 -5.79
C ALA A 407 1.53 -13.14 -6.01
N ASP A 408 1.91 -14.41 -5.96
CA ASP A 408 0.97 -15.54 -6.06
C ASP A 408 -0.08 -15.51 -4.95
N VAL A 409 0.34 -15.23 -3.70
CA VAL A 409 -0.54 -15.06 -2.55
C VAL A 409 -1.47 -13.88 -2.74
N ALA A 410 -0.97 -12.75 -3.26
CA ALA A 410 -1.80 -11.57 -3.54
C ALA A 410 -2.92 -11.90 -4.53
N LEU A 411 -2.59 -12.55 -5.65
CA LEU A 411 -3.58 -12.97 -6.66
C LEU A 411 -4.57 -14.00 -6.10
N ARG A 412 -4.08 -15.00 -5.37
CA ARG A 412 -4.94 -16.00 -4.75
C ARG A 412 -5.91 -15.39 -3.74
N ARG A 413 -5.45 -14.40 -2.97
CA ARG A 413 -6.29 -13.68 -2.01
C ARG A 413 -7.46 -12.98 -2.73
N LEU A 414 -7.20 -12.29 -3.84
CA LEU A 414 -8.25 -11.62 -4.62
C LEU A 414 -9.27 -12.63 -5.19
N GLU A 415 -8.81 -13.77 -5.71
CA GLU A 415 -9.71 -14.83 -6.16
C GLU A 415 -10.63 -15.32 -5.03
N LEU A 416 -10.07 -15.53 -3.84
CA LEU A 416 -10.84 -15.97 -2.68
C LEU A 416 -11.84 -14.92 -2.21
N LEU A 417 -11.48 -13.63 -2.24
CA LEU A 417 -12.42 -12.53 -1.98
C LEU A 417 -13.56 -12.49 -3.00
N ALA A 418 -13.22 -12.57 -4.29
CA ALA A 418 -14.20 -12.54 -5.38
C ALA A 418 -15.17 -13.72 -5.30
N GLN A 419 -14.70 -14.87 -4.80
CA GLN A 419 -15.51 -16.08 -4.55
C GLN A 419 -16.24 -16.06 -3.20
N GLY A 420 -16.05 -15.03 -2.35
CA GLY A 420 -16.65 -14.96 -1.01
C GLY A 420 -16.10 -16.00 -0.02
N LYS A 421 -14.94 -16.61 -0.29
CA LYS A 421 -14.32 -17.65 0.55
C LYS A 421 -13.57 -17.10 1.76
N ILE A 422 -13.24 -15.82 1.75
CA ILE A 422 -12.68 -15.10 2.88
C ILE A 422 -13.48 -13.82 3.12
N PRO A 423 -13.65 -13.41 4.39
CA PRO A 423 -14.45 -12.22 4.71
C PRO A 423 -13.76 -10.94 4.24
N ARG A 424 -14.57 -9.94 3.90
CA ARG A 424 -14.12 -8.57 3.65
C ARG A 424 -14.05 -7.79 4.95
N ARG A 425 -13.12 -6.86 5.02
CA ARG A 425 -13.09 -5.80 6.03
C ARG A 425 -13.97 -4.63 5.56
N PRO A 426 -14.42 -3.76 6.48
CA PRO A 426 -14.95 -2.45 6.11
C PRO A 426 -13.90 -1.64 5.33
N GLU A 427 -14.35 -0.77 4.43
CA GLU A 427 -13.48 0.26 3.86
C GLU A 427 -13.19 1.33 4.93
N PRO A 428 -12.00 1.97 4.91
CA PRO A 428 -10.93 1.85 3.92
C PRO A 428 -9.93 0.71 4.19
N SER A 429 -10.14 -0.10 5.23
CA SER A 429 -9.18 -1.14 5.64
C SER A 429 -9.04 -2.27 4.63
N GLN A 430 -10.10 -2.58 3.88
CA GLN A 430 -10.05 -3.63 2.85
C GLN A 430 -9.12 -3.24 1.69
N THR A 431 -9.31 -2.05 1.10
CA THR A 431 -8.45 -1.54 0.02
C THR A 431 -6.99 -1.43 0.46
N ALA A 432 -6.74 -0.92 1.67
CA ALA A 432 -5.39 -0.79 2.21
C ALA A 432 -4.71 -2.17 2.40
N ALA A 433 -5.44 -3.16 2.92
CA ALA A 433 -4.95 -4.52 3.08
C ALA A 433 -4.60 -5.13 1.71
N ASP A 434 -5.49 -5.05 0.72
CA ASP A 434 -5.24 -5.63 -0.60
C ASP A 434 -4.05 -4.98 -1.29
N ARG A 435 -3.94 -3.64 -1.23
CA ARG A 435 -2.80 -2.91 -1.79
C ARG A 435 -1.47 -3.35 -1.16
N SER A 436 -1.44 -3.58 0.15
CA SER A 436 -0.22 -3.95 0.88
C SER A 436 0.44 -5.23 0.33
N TYR A 437 -0.34 -6.23 -0.10
CA TYR A 437 0.19 -7.46 -0.70
C TYR A 437 0.92 -7.19 -2.03
N PHE A 438 0.33 -6.36 -2.90
CA PHE A 438 0.95 -6.00 -4.18
C PHE A 438 2.16 -5.08 -3.98
N THR A 439 2.08 -4.12 -3.04
CA THR A 439 3.23 -3.28 -2.67
C THR A 439 4.39 -4.11 -2.14
N ALA A 440 4.13 -5.14 -1.31
CA ALA A 440 5.19 -6.03 -0.81
C ALA A 440 5.87 -6.81 -1.95
N ALA A 441 5.08 -7.40 -2.86
CA ALA A 441 5.62 -8.11 -4.01
C ALA A 441 6.43 -7.19 -4.95
N ALA A 442 5.94 -5.96 -5.16
CA ALA A 442 6.62 -4.93 -5.93
C ALA A 442 7.98 -4.57 -5.30
N ARG A 443 8.01 -4.29 -4.00
CA ARG A 443 9.24 -3.92 -3.27
C ARG A 443 10.27 -5.03 -3.24
N LEU A 444 9.86 -6.30 -3.12
CA LEU A 444 10.77 -7.45 -3.24
C LEU A 444 11.40 -7.50 -4.64
N THR A 445 10.59 -7.33 -5.68
CA THR A 445 11.07 -7.31 -7.07
C THR A 445 12.07 -6.18 -7.30
N GLU A 446 11.75 -4.98 -6.82
CA GLU A 446 12.60 -3.79 -6.92
C GLU A 446 13.90 -3.97 -6.14
N GLY A 447 13.83 -4.48 -4.90
CA GLY A 447 15.01 -4.75 -4.08
C GLY A 447 15.97 -5.73 -4.75
N LEU A 448 15.45 -6.80 -5.37
CA LEU A 448 16.25 -7.73 -6.15
C LEU A 448 16.85 -7.06 -7.40
N ALA A 449 16.05 -6.30 -8.15
CA ALA A 449 16.53 -5.57 -9.34
C ALA A 449 17.67 -4.60 -9.00
N ASN A 450 17.53 -3.84 -7.90
CA ASN A 450 18.53 -2.90 -7.42
C ASN A 450 19.82 -3.58 -6.93
N LEU A 451 19.71 -4.80 -6.38
CA LEU A 451 20.89 -5.61 -6.07
C LEU A 451 21.60 -6.07 -7.35
N LEU A 452 20.85 -6.58 -8.32
CA LEU A 452 21.40 -7.14 -9.56
C LEU A 452 21.99 -6.06 -10.47
N ALA A 453 21.44 -4.84 -10.45
CA ALA A 453 22.05 -3.69 -11.13
C ALA A 453 23.47 -3.41 -10.59
N ARG A 454 23.69 -3.54 -9.28
CA ARG A 454 25.03 -3.38 -8.67
C ARG A 454 25.98 -4.52 -9.05
N TYR A 455 25.48 -5.69 -9.43
CA TYR A 455 26.32 -6.81 -9.86
C TYR A 455 26.97 -6.57 -11.23
N GLN A 456 26.35 -5.77 -12.10
CA GLN A 456 26.92 -5.41 -13.40
C GLN A 456 28.25 -4.65 -13.28
N GLN A 457 28.44 -3.92 -12.18
CA GLN A 457 29.65 -3.15 -11.89
C GLN A 457 30.65 -3.91 -10.99
N SER A 458 30.34 -5.14 -10.58
CA SER A 458 31.17 -5.91 -9.66
C SER A 458 32.36 -6.55 -10.36
N THR A 459 33.50 -6.64 -9.68
CA THR A 459 34.68 -7.43 -10.11
C THR A 459 34.58 -8.91 -9.75
N ASP A 460 33.57 -9.30 -8.96
CA ASP A 460 33.32 -10.70 -8.57
C ASP A 460 32.73 -11.48 -9.77
N PRO A 461 33.42 -12.51 -10.28
CA PRO A 461 32.97 -13.27 -11.46
C PRO A 461 31.60 -13.94 -11.28
N VAL A 462 31.25 -14.35 -10.06
CA VAL A 462 29.95 -14.96 -9.75
C VAL A 462 28.85 -13.92 -9.84
N LYS A 463 29.09 -12.72 -9.29
CA LYS A 463 28.13 -11.61 -9.39
C LYS A 463 27.91 -11.18 -10.83
N GLN A 464 28.98 -11.03 -11.62
CA GLN A 464 28.86 -10.72 -13.05
C GLN A 464 28.05 -11.78 -13.80
N ARG A 465 28.32 -13.07 -13.54
CA ARG A 465 27.56 -14.18 -14.13
C ARG A 465 26.08 -14.09 -13.76
N ILE A 466 25.75 -13.82 -12.50
CA ILE A 466 24.36 -13.68 -12.05
C ILE A 466 23.69 -12.45 -12.70
N GLY A 467 24.40 -11.32 -12.80
CA GLY A 467 23.92 -10.12 -13.49
C GLY A 467 23.51 -10.41 -14.93
N LYS A 468 24.31 -11.18 -15.68
CA LYS A 468 23.99 -11.62 -17.05
C LYS A 468 22.77 -12.54 -17.14
N LEU A 469 22.41 -13.26 -16.07
CA LEU A 469 21.20 -14.10 -16.07
C LEU A 469 19.93 -13.26 -15.89
N TRP A 470 20.05 -12.05 -15.33
CA TRP A 470 18.96 -11.11 -15.07
C TRP A 470 18.52 -10.28 -16.28
N GLU A 471 19.48 -9.96 -17.17
CA GLU A 471 19.25 -9.35 -18.49
C GLU A 471 18.50 -10.31 -19.41
#